data_AF-A0A7L3XPE0-F1
#
_entry.id   AF-A0A7L3XPE0-F1
#
_cell.length_a   1.000
_cell.length_b   1.000
_cell.length_c   1.000
_cell.angle_alpha   90.00
_cell.angle_beta   90.00
_cell.angle_gamma   90.00
#
_symmetry.space_group_name_H-M   'P 1'
#
loop_
_entity.id
_entity.type
_entity.pdbx_description
1 polymer ?
#
loop_
_entity_poly.entity_id
_entity_poly.type
_entity_poly.pdbx_seq_one_letter_code
_entity_poly.pdbx_strand_id
1 'polypeptide(L)'
;MNPKITTELLKQLRQVMKSPKYVQEPVQAYIVPSGDAHQSEYIAPCDCRRAFISGFDGSAGTAIVTEQHAAMWTDGRYFLQAAHQMDNNWTLMKMGLKDTPTQEDWLVSVLPEGSKVGVDPFIIPADQWKRMSKALRSAGHDLVPVKENLIDIIWTDCPQRPCKPLIMLDLSYTGVSWRDKIVALRSKMAERKVLWFVVTALDEVAWLFNLRGSDVEYNPVFFAYAVIGMNTIRLFIDGDRMMDPAVREHLQLDSTLEPEFKIQVMPYGSILSELQAVGAGLSPKEKVWLSDKASYALTEAIPKAYRYLTPYTPICIAKAVKNASETEGMRRAHIKDAVALCELFNWLEKEV
;
A
#
# COMPACT_ATOMS: atom_id res chain seq x y z
N MET A 1 11.30 -11.89 25.73
CA MET A 1 9.87 -12.23 25.55
C MET A 1 9.81 -13.61 24.93
N ASN A 2 8.88 -14.47 25.36
CA ASN A 2 8.69 -15.76 24.71
C ASN A 2 8.10 -15.55 23.31
N PRO A 3 8.46 -16.38 22.31
CA PRO A 3 7.90 -16.27 20.98
C PRO A 3 6.39 -16.52 21.00
N LYS A 4 5.68 -15.92 20.04
CA LYS A 4 4.24 -16.18 19.86
C LYS A 4 4.05 -17.63 19.43
N ILE A 5 3.18 -18.38 20.09
CA ILE A 5 2.81 -19.74 19.67
C ILE A 5 1.85 -19.64 18.48
N THR A 6 2.30 -20.10 17.32
CA THR A 6 1.60 -19.96 16.02
C THR A 6 1.11 -21.29 15.45
N THR A 7 1.32 -22.41 16.14
CA THR A 7 0.94 -23.75 15.68
C THR A 7 -0.53 -23.84 15.25
N GLU A 8 -1.45 -23.34 16.05
CA GLU A 8 -2.89 -23.37 15.73
C GLU A 8 -3.24 -22.38 14.62
N LEU A 9 -2.61 -21.20 14.58
CA LEU A 9 -2.82 -20.22 13.50
C LEU A 9 -2.37 -20.77 12.14
N LEU A 10 -1.22 -21.43 12.08
CA LEU A 10 -0.72 -22.07 10.87
C LEU A 10 -1.62 -23.22 10.41
N LYS A 11 -2.18 -23.99 11.36
CA LYS A 11 -3.15 -25.05 11.06
C LYS A 11 -4.43 -24.47 10.46
N GLN A 12 -4.96 -23.39 11.04
CA GLN A 12 -6.14 -22.70 10.52
C GLN A 12 -5.88 -22.10 9.13
N LEU A 13 -4.72 -21.47 8.92
CA LEU A 13 -4.33 -20.93 7.62
C LEU A 13 -4.27 -22.03 6.55
N ARG A 14 -3.61 -23.15 6.85
CA ARG A 14 -3.53 -24.31 5.94
C ARG A 14 -4.89 -24.92 5.63
N GLN A 15 -5.85 -24.85 6.56
CA GLN A 15 -7.22 -25.28 6.31
C GLN A 15 -7.93 -24.34 5.33
N VAL A 16 -7.82 -23.02 5.51
CA VAL A 16 -8.48 -22.06 4.61
C VAL A 16 -7.83 -22.00 3.22
N MET A 17 -6.54 -22.31 3.10
CA MET A 17 -5.82 -22.50 1.82
C MET A 17 -6.42 -23.62 0.94
N LYS A 18 -7.15 -24.56 1.55
CA LYS A 18 -7.79 -25.69 0.84
C LYS A 18 -9.31 -25.54 0.74
N SER A 19 -9.87 -24.47 1.30
CA SER A 19 -11.32 -24.31 1.43
C SER A 19 -11.93 -23.79 0.13
N PRO A 20 -12.90 -24.50 -0.48
CA PRO A 20 -13.57 -24.06 -1.71
C PRO A 20 -14.39 -22.77 -1.53
N LYS A 21 -14.60 -22.35 -0.27
CA LYS A 21 -15.25 -21.07 0.05
C LYS A 21 -14.38 -19.86 -0.35
N TYR A 22 -13.06 -20.00 -0.27
CA TYR A 22 -12.13 -18.87 -0.43
C TYR A 22 -11.23 -19.00 -1.66
N VAL A 23 -10.97 -20.23 -2.10
CA VAL A 23 -10.16 -20.52 -3.29
C VAL A 23 -10.92 -21.45 -4.23
N GLN A 24 -10.81 -21.23 -5.54
CA GLN A 24 -11.44 -22.13 -6.52
C GLN A 24 -10.80 -23.51 -6.53
N GLU A 25 -9.48 -23.56 -6.33
CA GLU A 25 -8.69 -24.77 -6.20
C GLU A 25 -7.71 -24.59 -5.03
N PRO A 26 -7.37 -25.66 -4.29
CA PRO A 26 -6.42 -25.58 -3.18
C PRO A 26 -5.09 -24.95 -3.60
N VAL A 27 -4.59 -24.02 -2.79
CA VAL A 27 -3.25 -23.44 -2.96
C VAL A 27 -2.26 -24.15 -2.04
N GLN A 28 -1.10 -24.53 -2.58
CA GLN A 28 -0.05 -25.26 -1.85
C GLN A 28 0.90 -24.33 -1.09
N ALA A 29 0.91 -23.04 -1.45
CA ALA A 29 1.57 -21.98 -0.69
C ALA A 29 0.71 -20.72 -0.64
N TYR A 30 0.86 -19.94 0.43
CA TYR A 30 0.24 -18.63 0.59
C TYR A 30 1.28 -17.60 1.05
N ILE A 31 1.33 -16.47 0.35
CA ILE A 31 2.29 -15.39 0.59
C ILE A 31 1.61 -14.28 1.39
N VAL A 32 2.27 -13.85 2.46
CA VAL A 32 1.82 -12.80 3.38
C VAL A 32 2.94 -11.74 3.47
N PRO A 33 2.93 -10.74 2.57
CA PRO A 33 3.89 -9.63 2.63
C PRO A 33 3.59 -8.71 3.81
N SER A 34 4.50 -7.76 4.08
CA SER A 34 4.27 -6.71 5.09
C SER A 34 3.37 -5.58 4.59
N GLY A 35 3.31 -5.36 3.28
CA GLY A 35 2.65 -4.20 2.69
C GLY A 35 1.13 -4.21 2.88
N ASP A 36 0.56 -3.01 2.84
CA ASP A 36 -0.88 -2.79 2.70
C ASP A 36 -1.26 -2.57 1.22
N ALA A 37 -2.53 -2.21 0.99
CA ALA A 37 -3.05 -1.95 -0.36
C ALA A 37 -2.40 -0.74 -1.07
N HIS A 38 -1.68 0.11 -0.33
CA HIS A 38 -1.08 1.37 -0.78
C HIS A 38 0.45 1.35 -0.74
N GLN A 39 1.05 0.21 -0.38
CA GLN A 39 2.49 0.03 -0.25
C GLN A 39 3.10 1.00 0.78
N SER A 40 2.37 1.21 1.88
CA SER A 40 2.80 2.05 3.01
C SER A 40 4.06 1.48 3.68
N GLU A 41 4.91 2.36 4.22
CA GLU A 41 6.11 1.97 4.97
C GLU A 41 5.76 1.49 6.39
N TYR A 42 4.98 2.30 7.10
CA TYR A 42 4.33 1.90 8.35
C TYR A 42 2.93 1.42 8.04
N ILE A 43 2.50 0.38 8.73
CA ILE A 43 1.27 -0.35 8.41
C ILE A 43 0.29 -0.16 9.57
N ALA A 44 -0.98 0.08 9.26
CA ALA A 44 -2.01 0.16 10.29
C ALA A 44 -2.20 -1.22 10.97
N PRO A 45 -2.60 -1.28 12.25
CA PRO A 45 -2.74 -2.54 12.97
C PRO A 45 -3.58 -3.61 12.25
N CYS A 46 -4.64 -3.20 11.52
CA CYS A 46 -5.49 -4.10 10.74
C CYS A 46 -4.79 -4.78 9.55
N ASP A 47 -3.70 -4.19 9.05
CA ASP A 47 -2.94 -4.71 7.90
C ASP A 47 -1.66 -5.44 8.34
N CYS A 48 -1.37 -5.52 9.66
CA CYS A 48 -0.21 -6.22 10.25
C CYS A 48 -0.35 -7.76 10.22
N ARG A 49 -0.87 -8.32 9.12
CA ARG A 49 -1.19 -9.74 8.91
C ARG A 49 0.02 -10.65 9.07
N ARG A 50 1.19 -10.23 8.57
CA ARG A 50 2.45 -10.95 8.73
C ARG A 50 2.83 -11.09 10.21
N ALA A 51 2.67 -10.02 10.99
CA ALA A 51 2.93 -10.05 12.43
C ALA A 51 1.91 -10.92 13.16
N PHE A 52 0.63 -10.87 12.76
CA PHE A 52 -0.40 -11.75 13.29
C PHE A 52 -0.05 -13.24 13.08
N ILE A 53 0.28 -13.66 11.85
CA ILE A 53 0.51 -15.09 11.58
C ILE A 53 1.82 -15.63 12.18
N SER A 54 2.85 -14.78 12.33
CA SER A 54 4.20 -15.22 12.70
C SER A 54 4.68 -14.80 14.10
N GLY A 55 4.08 -13.77 14.69
CA GLY A 55 4.60 -13.11 15.88
C GLY A 55 5.72 -12.10 15.61
N PHE A 56 6.33 -12.10 14.43
CA PHE A 56 7.39 -11.14 14.07
C PHE A 56 6.78 -9.80 13.65
N ASP A 57 7.08 -8.73 14.39
CA ASP A 57 6.48 -7.39 14.27
C ASP A 57 7.43 -6.31 13.70
N GLY A 58 8.61 -6.69 13.21
CA GLY A 58 9.53 -5.73 12.56
C GLY A 58 8.92 -5.06 11.34
N SER A 59 9.42 -3.90 10.91
CA SER A 59 8.74 -3.15 9.82
C SER A 59 8.82 -3.82 8.45
N ALA A 60 9.76 -4.75 8.24
CA ALA A 60 9.96 -5.40 6.95
C ALA A 60 10.00 -6.93 7.06
N GLY A 61 9.27 -7.60 6.18
CA GLY A 61 9.37 -9.04 5.97
C GLY A 61 8.32 -9.63 5.04
N THR A 62 8.47 -10.89 4.66
CA THR A 62 7.48 -11.64 3.90
C THR A 62 7.40 -13.05 4.45
N ALA A 63 6.22 -13.42 4.95
CA ALA A 63 5.93 -14.78 5.36
C ALA A 63 5.43 -15.56 4.14
N ILE A 64 5.88 -16.81 4.00
CA ILE A 64 5.34 -17.76 3.04
C ILE A 64 5.02 -19.04 3.80
N VAL A 65 3.76 -19.45 3.75
CA VAL A 65 3.26 -20.66 4.41
C VAL A 65 2.90 -21.68 3.35
N THR A 66 3.51 -22.85 3.40
CA THR A 66 3.15 -24.01 2.58
C THR A 66 2.41 -25.05 3.42
N GLU A 67 2.02 -26.16 2.81
CA GLU A 67 1.43 -27.29 3.55
C GLU A 67 2.35 -27.82 4.66
N GLN A 68 3.68 -27.76 4.46
CA GLN A 68 4.67 -28.35 5.36
C GLN A 68 5.56 -27.32 6.06
N HIS A 69 5.77 -26.15 5.46
CA HIS A 69 6.73 -25.16 5.95
C HIS A 69 6.07 -23.81 6.26
N ALA A 70 6.69 -23.03 7.13
CA ALA A 70 6.45 -21.61 7.28
C ALA A 70 7.81 -20.91 7.29
N ALA A 71 8.03 -19.97 6.37
CA ALA A 71 9.31 -19.29 6.21
C ALA A 71 9.11 -17.78 6.22
N MET A 72 10.08 -17.06 6.79
CA MET A 72 10.04 -15.60 6.95
C MET A 72 11.29 -14.98 6.34
N TRP A 73 11.13 -14.21 5.27
CA TRP A 73 12.20 -13.36 4.74
C TRP A 73 12.19 -12.02 5.44
N THR A 74 13.34 -11.58 5.92
CA THR A 74 13.55 -10.21 6.42
C THR A 74 15.00 -9.79 6.22
N ASP A 75 15.29 -8.50 6.36
CA ASP A 75 16.62 -7.93 6.19
C ASP A 75 17.44 -7.88 7.49
N GLY A 76 18.71 -7.46 7.37
CA GLY A 76 19.70 -7.50 8.45
C GLY A 76 19.34 -6.74 9.72
N ARG A 77 18.42 -5.76 9.64
CA ARG A 77 17.91 -5.05 10.82
C ARG A 77 17.17 -5.98 11.79
N TYR A 78 16.60 -7.07 11.27
CA TYR A 78 15.60 -7.87 11.97
C TYR A 78 15.98 -9.32 12.22
N PHE A 79 17.19 -9.77 11.86
CA PHE A 79 17.57 -11.18 12.04
C PHE A 79 17.42 -11.66 13.50
N LEU A 80 17.86 -10.86 14.46
CA LEU A 80 17.77 -11.21 15.89
C LEU A 80 16.33 -11.09 16.40
N GLN A 81 15.63 -10.02 16.02
CA GLN A 81 14.24 -9.80 16.43
C GLN A 81 13.32 -10.92 15.92
N ALA A 82 13.42 -11.28 14.65
CA ALA A 82 12.63 -12.36 14.06
C ALA A 82 12.92 -13.71 14.74
N ALA A 83 14.20 -14.02 15.00
CA ALA A 83 14.57 -15.26 15.70
C ALA A 83 14.04 -15.32 17.14
N HIS A 84 13.91 -14.18 17.83
CA HIS A 84 13.37 -14.13 19.19
C HIS A 84 11.84 -14.16 19.25
N GLN A 85 11.15 -13.62 18.24
CA GLN A 85 9.70 -13.45 18.25
C GLN A 85 8.93 -14.63 17.63
N MET A 86 9.53 -15.32 16.65
CA MET A 86 8.91 -16.47 15.99
C MET A 86 9.17 -17.76 16.77
N ASP A 87 8.18 -18.65 16.80
CA ASP A 87 8.34 -19.98 17.39
C ASP A 87 9.06 -20.95 16.43
N ASN A 88 9.23 -22.20 16.88
CA ASN A 88 9.95 -23.24 16.13
C ASN A 88 9.23 -23.73 14.86
N ASN A 89 8.02 -23.24 14.56
CA ASN A 89 7.36 -23.55 13.29
C ASN A 89 7.97 -22.77 12.11
N TRP A 90 8.67 -21.67 12.39
CA TRP A 90 9.16 -20.74 11.38
C TRP A 90 10.63 -20.96 11.04
N THR A 91 10.93 -20.90 9.75
CA THR A 91 12.30 -20.86 9.22
C THR A 91 12.65 -19.42 8.85
N LEU A 92 13.67 -18.84 9.50
CA LEU A 92 14.15 -17.50 9.19
C LEU A 92 15.04 -17.51 7.94
N MET A 93 14.65 -16.74 6.93
CA MET A 93 15.37 -16.55 5.67
C MET A 93 16.05 -15.17 5.68
N LYS A 94 17.37 -15.16 5.84
CA LYS A 94 18.17 -13.94 6.09
C LYS A 94 18.56 -13.23 4.79
N MET A 95 17.73 -12.28 4.34
CA MET A 95 17.94 -11.58 3.06
C MET A 95 19.32 -10.91 3.00
N GLY A 96 19.98 -10.99 1.84
CA GLY A 96 21.30 -10.40 1.59
C GLY A 96 22.49 -11.32 1.88
N LEU A 97 22.27 -12.47 2.52
CA LEU A 97 23.29 -13.51 2.64
C LEU A 97 23.37 -14.36 1.37
N LYS A 98 24.59 -14.77 1.01
CA LYS A 98 24.89 -15.51 -0.24
C LYS A 98 24.09 -16.81 -0.38
N ASP A 99 23.89 -17.53 0.72
CA ASP A 99 23.26 -18.86 0.71
C ASP A 99 21.74 -18.79 0.97
N THR A 100 21.16 -17.59 1.14
CA THR A 100 19.71 -17.46 1.34
C THR A 100 18.99 -17.46 -0.01
N PRO A 101 18.09 -18.42 -0.27
CA PRO A 101 17.35 -18.47 -1.52
C PRO A 101 16.39 -17.28 -1.64
N THR A 102 16.08 -16.89 -2.87
CA THR A 102 14.96 -15.98 -3.10
C THR A 102 13.63 -16.67 -2.74
N GLN A 103 12.56 -15.90 -2.62
CA GLN A 103 11.23 -16.43 -2.34
C GLN A 103 10.79 -17.41 -3.43
N GLU A 104 11.06 -17.06 -4.70
CA GLU A 104 10.73 -17.85 -5.88
C GLU A 104 11.53 -19.16 -5.91
N ASP A 105 12.85 -19.09 -5.73
CA ASP A 105 13.73 -20.26 -5.75
C ASP A 105 13.38 -21.23 -4.62
N TRP A 106 13.07 -20.70 -3.42
CA TRP A 106 12.63 -21.52 -2.31
C TRP A 106 11.29 -22.19 -2.59
N LEU A 107 10.29 -21.46 -3.11
CA LEU A 107 9.00 -22.03 -3.50
C LEU A 107 9.16 -23.18 -4.49
N VAL A 108 9.97 -22.99 -5.55
CA VAL A 108 10.26 -24.05 -6.53
C VAL A 108 10.93 -25.26 -5.88
N SER A 109 11.79 -25.06 -4.89
CA SER A 109 12.49 -26.17 -4.22
C SER A 109 11.60 -27.01 -3.28
N VAL A 110 10.50 -26.45 -2.76
CA VAL A 110 9.67 -27.12 -1.74
C VAL A 110 8.28 -27.51 -2.23
N LEU A 111 7.85 -27.01 -3.39
CA LEU A 111 6.50 -27.26 -3.91
C LEU A 111 6.43 -28.51 -4.79
N PRO A 112 5.34 -29.30 -4.70
CA PRO A 112 5.02 -30.33 -5.68
C PRO A 112 4.83 -29.76 -7.09
N GLU A 113 5.06 -30.56 -8.13
CA GLU A 113 4.76 -30.19 -9.52
C GLU A 113 3.31 -29.71 -9.69
N GLY A 114 3.10 -28.68 -10.52
CA GLY A 114 1.76 -28.15 -10.78
C GLY A 114 1.14 -27.33 -9.64
N SER A 115 1.90 -27.02 -8.58
CA SER A 115 1.39 -26.25 -7.44
C SER A 115 0.90 -24.84 -7.77
N LYS A 116 -0.10 -24.39 -7.01
CA LYS A 116 -0.63 -23.03 -7.00
C LYS A 116 -0.15 -22.27 -5.76
N VAL A 117 0.36 -21.07 -5.98
CA VAL A 117 0.82 -20.15 -4.94
C VAL A 117 -0.16 -18.99 -4.85
N GLY A 118 -0.87 -18.90 -3.74
CA GLY A 118 -1.85 -17.84 -3.48
C GLY A 118 -1.22 -16.59 -2.88
N VAL A 119 -1.71 -15.43 -3.27
CA VAL A 119 -1.43 -14.15 -2.60
C VAL A 119 -2.63 -13.22 -2.77
N ASP A 120 -2.88 -12.39 -1.77
CA ASP A 120 -3.87 -11.31 -1.88
C ASP A 120 -3.38 -10.28 -2.91
N PRO A 121 -4.12 -10.05 -4.01
CA PRO A 121 -3.69 -9.19 -5.10
C PRO A 121 -3.62 -7.70 -4.71
N PHE A 122 -4.25 -7.27 -3.62
CA PHE A 122 -4.17 -5.88 -3.17
C PHE A 122 -2.86 -5.56 -2.47
N ILE A 123 -2.18 -6.54 -1.88
CA ILE A 123 -1.00 -6.29 -1.02
C ILE A 123 0.32 -6.74 -1.66
N ILE A 124 0.30 -7.08 -2.95
CA ILE A 124 1.48 -7.37 -3.75
C ILE A 124 1.61 -6.37 -4.92
N PRO A 125 2.74 -5.67 -5.05
CA PRO A 125 3.01 -4.80 -6.20
C PRO A 125 3.03 -5.56 -7.53
N ALA A 126 2.60 -4.90 -8.62
CA ALA A 126 2.53 -5.52 -9.94
C ALA A 126 3.90 -5.95 -10.51
N ASP A 127 4.98 -5.22 -10.18
CA ASP A 127 6.34 -5.57 -10.59
C ASP A 127 6.81 -6.86 -9.90
N GLN A 128 6.53 -7.01 -8.60
CA GLN A 128 6.82 -8.20 -7.81
C GLN A 128 6.01 -9.39 -8.31
N TRP A 129 4.69 -9.21 -8.51
CA TRP A 129 3.83 -10.22 -9.11
C TRP A 129 4.39 -10.74 -10.42
N LYS A 130 4.80 -9.83 -11.32
CA LYS A 130 5.33 -10.19 -12.65
C LYS A 130 6.61 -11.02 -12.55
N ARG A 131 7.55 -10.64 -11.65
CA ARG A 131 8.79 -11.40 -11.44
C ARG A 131 8.50 -12.81 -10.92
N MET A 132 7.71 -12.90 -9.86
CA MET A 132 7.37 -14.15 -9.20
C MET A 132 6.54 -15.08 -10.08
N SER A 133 5.51 -14.55 -10.75
CA SER A 133 4.69 -15.32 -11.70
C SER A 133 5.54 -15.91 -12.84
N LYS A 134 6.52 -15.16 -13.35
CA LYS A 134 7.43 -15.65 -14.39
C LYS A 134 8.32 -16.80 -13.87
N ALA A 135 8.90 -16.64 -12.69
CA ALA A 135 9.76 -17.67 -12.09
C ALA A 135 8.99 -18.96 -11.80
N LEU A 136 7.83 -18.84 -11.14
CA LEU A 136 6.96 -19.98 -10.82
C LEU A 136 6.47 -20.71 -12.08
N ARG A 137 6.02 -19.98 -13.10
CA ARG A 137 5.57 -20.60 -14.37
C ARG A 137 6.68 -21.34 -15.10
N SER A 138 7.92 -20.84 -15.01
CA SER A 138 9.07 -21.51 -15.63
C SER A 138 9.37 -22.87 -14.97
N ALA A 139 8.94 -23.07 -13.72
CA ALA A 139 9.03 -24.32 -12.98
C ALA A 139 7.73 -25.14 -13.00
N GLY A 140 6.72 -24.76 -13.77
CA GLY A 140 5.44 -25.48 -13.84
C GLY A 140 4.47 -25.21 -12.68
N HIS A 141 4.62 -24.06 -11.99
CA HIS A 141 3.72 -23.60 -10.94
C HIS A 141 2.98 -22.33 -11.36
N ASP A 142 1.85 -22.04 -10.69
CA ASP A 142 1.07 -20.84 -10.96
C ASP A 142 0.96 -19.92 -9.74
N LEU A 143 1.22 -18.63 -9.94
CA LEU A 143 0.86 -17.58 -8.99
C LEU A 143 -0.61 -17.19 -9.23
N VAL A 144 -1.46 -17.33 -8.21
CA VAL A 144 -2.90 -17.14 -8.33
C VAL A 144 -3.42 -16.07 -7.35
N PRO A 145 -4.29 -15.16 -7.81
CA PRO A 145 -4.81 -14.10 -6.96
C PRO A 145 -5.92 -14.67 -6.09
N VAL A 146 -5.78 -14.53 -4.76
CA VAL A 146 -6.81 -14.94 -3.81
C VAL A 146 -7.47 -13.67 -3.29
N LYS A 147 -8.72 -13.41 -3.74
CA LYS A 147 -9.41 -12.14 -3.48
C LYS A 147 -9.68 -11.90 -2.00
N GLU A 148 -10.09 -12.94 -1.28
CA GLU A 148 -10.28 -12.90 0.17
C GLU A 148 -8.92 -13.09 0.85
N ASN A 149 -8.52 -12.18 1.72
CA ASN A 149 -7.28 -12.35 2.45
C ASN A 149 -7.43 -13.48 3.48
N LEU A 150 -6.66 -14.57 3.31
CA LEU A 150 -6.81 -15.77 4.13
C LEU A 150 -6.40 -15.55 5.59
N ILE A 151 -5.59 -14.52 5.88
CA ILE A 151 -5.26 -14.14 7.26
C ILE A 151 -6.47 -13.52 7.94
N ASP A 152 -7.19 -12.63 7.24
CA ASP A 152 -8.36 -11.94 7.80
C ASP A 152 -9.49 -12.93 8.15
N ILE A 153 -9.58 -14.06 7.42
CA ILE A 153 -10.54 -15.14 7.71
C ILE A 153 -10.28 -15.81 9.07
N ILE A 154 -9.01 -15.94 9.48
CA ILE A 154 -8.61 -16.61 10.72
C ILE A 154 -8.32 -15.60 11.85
N TRP A 155 -8.30 -14.30 11.54
CA TRP A 155 -8.03 -13.23 12.49
C TRP A 155 -9.32 -12.69 13.09
N THR A 156 -9.84 -13.39 14.09
CA THR A 156 -11.16 -13.11 14.70
C THR A 156 -11.25 -11.76 15.42
N ASP A 157 -10.14 -11.26 15.95
CA ASP A 157 -10.02 -10.00 16.68
C ASP A 157 -9.26 -8.92 15.89
N CYS A 158 -9.29 -8.99 14.55
CA CYS A 158 -8.64 -8.00 13.70
C CYS A 158 -9.11 -6.57 14.02
N PRO A 159 -8.20 -5.64 14.32
CA PRO A 159 -8.57 -4.25 14.58
C PRO A 159 -9.30 -3.63 13.40
N GLN A 160 -10.22 -2.72 13.69
CA GLN A 160 -10.87 -1.94 12.63
C GLN A 160 -9.85 -1.04 11.92
N ARG A 161 -10.04 -0.84 10.62
CA ARG A 161 -9.21 0.09 9.85
C ARG A 161 -9.37 1.49 10.43
N PRO A 162 -8.26 2.19 10.75
CA PRO A 162 -8.33 3.58 11.19
C PRO A 162 -9.07 4.46 10.17
N CYS A 163 -9.97 5.30 10.66
CA CYS A 163 -10.70 6.29 9.88
C CYS A 163 -10.78 7.58 10.69
N LYS A 164 -9.62 8.25 10.83
CA LYS A 164 -9.47 9.44 11.68
C LYS A 164 -9.82 10.73 10.92
N PRO A 165 -10.08 11.83 11.63
CA PRO A 165 -10.36 13.13 11.01
C PRO A 165 -9.24 13.60 10.07
N LEU A 166 -9.63 14.43 9.10
CA LEU A 166 -8.72 15.05 8.15
C LEU A 166 -8.28 16.43 8.62
N ILE A 167 -7.11 16.85 8.17
CA ILE A 167 -6.56 18.19 8.42
C ILE A 167 -6.29 18.85 7.07
N MET A 168 -6.83 20.04 6.86
CA MET A 168 -6.59 20.84 5.66
C MET A 168 -5.33 21.67 5.86
N LEU A 169 -4.55 21.87 4.78
CA LEU A 169 -3.37 22.71 4.81
C LEU A 169 -3.57 23.97 3.95
N ASP A 170 -3.46 25.13 4.60
CA ASP A 170 -3.53 26.43 3.94
C ASP A 170 -2.40 26.65 2.91
N LEU A 171 -2.61 27.63 2.04
CA LEU A 171 -1.59 28.08 1.08
C LEU A 171 -0.32 28.61 1.76
N SER A 172 -0.41 29.10 3.00
CA SER A 172 0.75 29.50 3.80
C SER A 172 1.70 28.33 4.11
N TYR A 173 1.20 27.09 4.11
CA TYR A 173 1.98 25.88 4.28
C TYR A 173 2.33 25.22 2.94
N THR A 174 1.36 25.16 2.02
CA THR A 174 1.47 24.37 0.79
C THR A 174 2.00 25.15 -0.40
N GLY A 175 1.89 26.48 -0.40
CA GLY A 175 2.30 27.39 -1.47
C GLY A 175 1.48 27.32 -2.76
N VAL A 176 0.76 26.22 -3.00
CA VAL A 176 0.03 25.95 -4.24
C VAL A 176 -1.29 25.25 -3.90
N SER A 177 -2.39 25.70 -4.52
CA SER A 177 -3.71 25.11 -4.31
C SER A 177 -3.81 23.70 -4.87
N TRP A 178 -4.75 22.89 -4.36
CA TRP A 178 -5.00 21.55 -4.92
C TRP A 178 -5.47 21.62 -6.37
N ARG A 179 -6.18 22.70 -6.75
CA ARG A 179 -6.65 22.94 -8.13
C ARG A 179 -5.49 23.15 -9.08
N ASP A 180 -4.54 24.00 -8.72
CA ASP A 180 -3.35 24.26 -9.54
C ASP A 180 -2.51 22.99 -9.69
N LYS A 181 -2.45 22.15 -8.64
CA LYS A 181 -1.82 20.83 -8.72
C LYS A 181 -2.53 19.91 -9.70
N ILE A 182 -3.86 19.89 -9.71
CA ILE A 182 -4.66 19.13 -10.69
C ILE A 182 -4.43 19.65 -12.11
N VAL A 183 -4.37 20.98 -12.32
CA VAL A 183 -4.07 21.58 -13.63
C VAL A 183 -2.68 21.16 -14.11
N ALA A 184 -1.66 21.26 -13.26
CA ALA A 184 -0.30 20.83 -13.57
C ALA A 184 -0.24 19.32 -13.90
N LEU A 185 -0.96 18.50 -13.15
CA LEU A 185 -1.08 17.06 -13.40
C LEU A 185 -1.75 16.78 -14.76
N ARG A 186 -2.87 17.43 -15.06
CA ARG A 186 -3.58 17.30 -16.35
C ARG A 186 -2.73 17.75 -17.53
N SER A 187 -1.90 18.78 -17.36
CA SER A 187 -0.92 19.18 -18.36
C SER A 187 0.07 18.04 -18.66
N LYS A 188 0.60 17.37 -17.62
CA LYS A 188 1.45 16.18 -17.78
C LYS A 188 0.73 14.99 -18.38
N MET A 189 -0.56 14.81 -18.08
CA MET A 189 -1.39 13.79 -18.70
C MET A 189 -1.55 14.04 -20.21
N ALA A 190 -1.81 15.29 -20.61
CA ALA A 190 -1.95 15.68 -22.00
C ALA A 190 -0.64 15.49 -22.80
N GLU A 191 0.52 15.89 -22.24
CA GLU A 191 1.85 15.66 -22.83
C GLU A 191 2.09 14.17 -23.15
N ARG A 192 1.59 13.27 -22.30
CA ARG A 192 1.74 11.81 -22.44
C ARG A 192 0.58 11.13 -23.16
N LYS A 193 -0.44 11.88 -23.58
CA LYS A 193 -1.67 11.37 -24.21
C LYS A 193 -2.37 10.29 -23.37
N VAL A 194 -2.39 10.48 -22.05
CA VAL A 194 -3.13 9.62 -21.11
C VAL A 194 -4.40 10.34 -20.67
N LEU A 195 -5.51 9.61 -20.50
CA LEU A 195 -6.80 10.21 -20.13
C LEU A 195 -7.10 10.14 -18.64
N TRP A 196 -6.53 9.13 -17.99
CA TRP A 196 -6.76 8.83 -16.59
C TRP A 196 -5.44 8.64 -15.88
N PHE A 197 -5.37 9.12 -14.65
CA PHE A 197 -4.26 8.86 -13.75
C PHE A 197 -4.79 8.33 -12.41
N VAL A 198 -4.26 7.19 -11.98
CA VAL A 198 -4.65 6.51 -10.73
C VAL A 198 -3.58 6.77 -9.68
N VAL A 199 -3.99 7.37 -8.57
CA VAL A 199 -3.16 7.66 -7.41
C VAL A 199 -3.43 6.62 -6.34
N THR A 200 -2.40 5.84 -5.99
CA THR A 200 -2.49 4.78 -4.97
C THR A 200 -1.68 5.08 -3.73
N ALA A 201 -0.59 5.85 -3.82
CA ALA A 201 0.23 6.20 -2.67
C ALA A 201 -0.49 7.25 -1.82
N LEU A 202 -0.63 6.99 -0.51
CA LEU A 202 -1.42 7.85 0.39
C LEU A 202 -0.83 9.25 0.55
N ASP A 203 0.50 9.38 0.51
CA ASP A 203 1.21 10.65 0.58
C ASP A 203 1.00 11.49 -0.70
N GLU A 204 0.87 10.85 -1.86
CA GLU A 204 0.52 11.50 -3.12
C GLU A 204 -0.92 12.02 -3.11
N VAL A 205 -1.88 11.24 -2.57
CA VAL A 205 -3.27 11.70 -2.38
C VAL A 205 -3.30 12.90 -1.42
N ALA A 206 -2.65 12.78 -0.26
CA ALA A 206 -2.55 13.85 0.74
C ALA A 206 -1.94 15.14 0.16
N TRP A 207 -0.85 15.02 -0.60
CA TRP A 207 -0.20 16.17 -1.23
C TRP A 207 -1.05 16.80 -2.34
N LEU A 208 -1.71 15.98 -3.17
CA LEU A 208 -2.52 16.46 -4.30
C LEU A 208 -3.70 17.32 -3.81
N PHE A 209 -4.38 16.86 -2.76
CA PHE A 209 -5.58 17.52 -2.21
C PHE A 209 -5.29 18.51 -1.08
N ASN A 210 -4.02 18.76 -0.73
CA ASN A 210 -3.65 19.59 0.44
C ASN A 210 -4.34 19.14 1.74
N LEU A 211 -4.47 17.83 1.92
CA LEU A 211 -5.06 17.21 3.10
C LEU A 211 -4.00 16.39 3.84
N ARG A 212 -4.20 16.20 5.14
CA ARG A 212 -3.44 15.27 5.99
C ARG A 212 -4.41 14.44 6.81
N GLY A 213 -3.91 13.32 7.31
CA GLY A 213 -4.66 12.41 8.16
C GLY A 213 -3.76 11.85 9.25
N SER A 214 -4.27 10.86 9.97
CA SER A 214 -3.52 10.14 11.00
C SER A 214 -3.87 8.65 11.06
N ASP A 215 -4.30 8.09 9.92
CA ASP A 215 -4.69 6.69 9.82
C ASP A 215 -3.48 5.75 9.95
N VAL A 216 -2.30 6.22 9.55
CA VAL A 216 -1.03 5.50 9.63
C VAL A 216 -0.13 6.21 10.65
N GLU A 217 0.53 5.44 11.52
CA GLU A 217 1.47 6.01 12.49
C GLU A 217 2.68 6.63 11.80
N TYR A 218 3.20 7.73 12.35
CA TYR A 218 4.35 8.52 11.86
C TYR A 218 4.15 9.20 10.49
N ASN A 219 3.27 8.69 9.64
CA ASN A 219 2.94 9.23 8.33
C ASN A 219 1.58 9.95 8.38
N PRO A 220 1.52 11.29 8.21
CA PRO A 220 0.29 12.07 8.37
C PRO A 220 -0.64 11.93 7.14
N VAL A 221 -1.07 10.70 6.85
CA VAL A 221 -1.86 10.30 5.69
C VAL A 221 -3.19 9.64 6.11
N PHE A 222 -4.06 9.43 5.14
CA PHE A 222 -5.38 8.82 5.31
C PHE A 222 -5.64 7.81 4.20
N PHE A 223 -6.35 6.72 4.49
CA PHE A 223 -6.66 5.68 3.50
C PHE A 223 -7.57 6.25 2.39
N ALA A 224 -7.03 6.37 1.19
CA ALA A 224 -7.75 6.85 0.03
C ALA A 224 -7.07 6.43 -1.29
N TYR A 225 -7.87 6.36 -2.35
CA TYR A 225 -7.40 6.37 -3.75
C TYR A 225 -7.92 7.62 -4.44
N ALA A 226 -7.25 8.02 -5.54
CA ALA A 226 -7.81 9.01 -6.45
C ALA A 226 -7.72 8.56 -7.90
N VAL A 227 -8.74 8.87 -8.69
CA VAL A 227 -8.75 8.66 -10.14
C VAL A 227 -9.01 10.02 -10.79
N ILE A 228 -7.99 10.55 -11.46
CA ILE A 228 -8.01 11.87 -12.09
C ILE A 228 -8.23 11.68 -13.58
N GLY A 229 -9.33 12.20 -14.10
CA GLY A 229 -9.59 12.31 -15.53
C GLY A 229 -9.27 13.72 -16.05
N MET A 230 -9.34 13.89 -17.37
CA MET A 230 -9.17 15.22 -17.99
C MET A 230 -10.22 16.24 -17.52
N ASN A 231 -11.45 15.79 -17.25
CA ASN A 231 -12.57 16.64 -16.81
C ASN A 231 -13.30 16.10 -15.57
N THR A 232 -12.69 15.17 -14.83
CA THR A 232 -13.30 14.54 -13.66
C THR A 232 -12.25 14.28 -12.59
N ILE A 233 -12.69 14.28 -11.34
CA ILE A 233 -11.87 13.94 -10.17
C ILE A 233 -12.70 13.00 -9.31
N ARG A 234 -12.18 11.82 -9.00
CA ARG A 234 -12.83 10.86 -8.10
C ARG A 234 -11.91 10.57 -6.93
N LEU A 235 -12.43 10.76 -5.72
CA LEU A 235 -11.73 10.50 -4.47
C LEU A 235 -12.43 9.34 -3.76
N PHE A 236 -11.73 8.23 -3.59
CA PHE A 236 -12.21 7.02 -2.94
C PHE A 236 -11.79 7.05 -1.49
N ILE A 237 -12.72 7.33 -0.59
CA ILE A 237 -12.44 7.53 0.83
C ILE A 237 -13.68 7.17 1.64
N ASP A 238 -13.49 6.42 2.72
CA ASP A 238 -14.58 6.02 3.61
C ASP A 238 -14.79 6.99 4.77
N GLY A 239 -15.99 6.93 5.35
CA GLY A 239 -16.33 7.51 6.64
C GLY A 239 -16.87 8.93 6.59
N ASP A 240 -17.42 9.35 7.73
CA ASP A 240 -18.06 10.65 7.90
C ASP A 240 -17.06 11.81 7.93
N ARG A 241 -15.75 11.55 7.80
CA ARG A 241 -14.71 12.58 7.68
C ARG A 241 -14.89 13.51 6.47
N MET A 242 -15.67 13.10 5.47
CA MET A 242 -16.08 13.95 4.34
C MET A 242 -17.32 14.80 4.64
N MET A 243 -17.94 14.64 5.81
CA MET A 243 -19.05 15.46 6.29
C MET A 243 -18.57 16.67 7.10
N ASP A 244 -17.29 16.72 7.48
CA ASP A 244 -16.69 17.87 8.17
C ASP A 244 -16.82 19.13 7.30
N PRO A 245 -17.50 20.19 7.77
CA PRO A 245 -17.69 21.42 7.00
C PRO A 245 -16.40 22.05 6.48
N ALA A 246 -15.31 21.99 7.24
CA ALA A 246 -14.04 22.58 6.83
C ALA A 246 -13.36 21.78 5.71
N VAL A 247 -13.50 20.45 5.72
CA VAL A 247 -13.05 19.59 4.61
C VAL A 247 -13.90 19.85 3.36
N ARG A 248 -15.21 19.95 3.53
CA ARG A 248 -16.16 20.21 2.43
C ARG A 248 -15.94 21.58 1.80
N GLU A 249 -15.62 22.59 2.60
CA GLU A 249 -15.27 23.92 2.14
C GLU A 249 -13.93 23.92 1.40
N HIS A 250 -12.89 23.30 1.97
CA HIS A 250 -11.56 23.22 1.35
C HIS A 250 -11.56 22.50 -0.01
N LEU A 251 -12.28 21.39 -0.10
CA LEU A 251 -12.49 20.63 -1.34
C LEU A 251 -13.65 21.17 -2.18
N GLN A 252 -14.37 22.16 -1.67
CA GLN A 252 -15.43 22.89 -2.34
C GLN A 252 -16.57 21.99 -2.86
N LEU A 253 -16.91 20.96 -2.09
CA LEU A 253 -17.84 19.89 -2.48
C LEU A 253 -19.29 20.37 -2.70
N ASP A 254 -19.68 21.43 -1.99
CA ASP A 254 -21.04 22.01 -2.04
C ASP A 254 -21.16 23.20 -2.99
N SER A 255 -20.06 23.63 -3.60
CA SER A 255 -20.04 24.82 -4.44
C SER A 255 -20.32 24.50 -5.91
N THR A 256 -20.79 25.50 -6.65
CA THR A 256 -20.97 25.42 -8.11
C THR A 256 -19.63 25.62 -8.81
N LEU A 257 -18.74 24.64 -8.68
CA LEU A 257 -17.48 24.66 -9.41
C LEU A 257 -17.66 24.38 -10.89
N GLU A 258 -16.65 24.75 -11.67
CA GLU A 258 -16.50 24.24 -13.01
C GLU A 258 -16.52 22.70 -12.95
N PRO A 259 -17.26 22.03 -13.87
CA PRO A 259 -17.44 20.59 -13.84
C PRO A 259 -16.13 19.80 -13.72
N GLU A 260 -15.03 20.31 -14.31
CA GLU A 260 -13.72 19.66 -14.26
C GLU A 260 -13.03 19.68 -12.89
N PHE A 261 -13.44 20.53 -11.96
CA PHE A 261 -12.90 20.58 -10.60
C PHE A 261 -13.84 19.98 -9.56
N LYS A 262 -15.04 19.53 -9.96
CA LYS A 262 -15.96 18.86 -9.03
C LYS A 262 -15.42 17.49 -8.63
N ILE A 263 -15.14 17.32 -7.33
CA ILE A 263 -14.69 16.06 -6.75
C ILE A 263 -15.89 15.15 -6.48
N GLN A 264 -15.86 13.97 -7.07
CA GLN A 264 -16.82 12.89 -6.80
C GLN A 264 -16.26 12.03 -5.66
N VAL A 265 -16.92 12.07 -4.51
CA VAL A 265 -16.55 11.26 -3.34
C VAL A 265 -17.20 9.88 -3.51
N MET A 266 -16.37 8.85 -3.48
CA MET A 266 -16.76 7.46 -3.71
C MET A 266 -16.37 6.60 -2.50
N PRO A 267 -17.10 5.50 -2.19
CA PRO A 267 -16.68 4.56 -1.16
C PRO A 267 -15.29 4.00 -1.47
N TYR A 268 -14.42 3.86 -0.47
CA TYR A 268 -13.04 3.40 -0.64
C TYR A 268 -12.97 2.05 -1.38
N GLY A 269 -13.85 1.11 -1.01
CA GLY A 269 -13.91 -0.23 -1.62
C GLY A 269 -14.38 -0.27 -3.08
N SER A 270 -14.90 0.83 -3.63
CA SER A 270 -15.44 0.88 -5.01
C SER A 270 -14.38 1.13 -6.09
N ILE A 271 -13.10 1.26 -5.71
CA ILE A 271 -12.00 1.57 -6.66
C ILE A 271 -11.88 0.54 -7.79
N LEU A 272 -12.00 -0.76 -7.51
CA LEU A 272 -11.87 -1.78 -8.55
C LEU A 272 -12.97 -1.70 -9.60
N SER A 273 -14.23 -1.53 -9.17
CA SER A 273 -15.35 -1.39 -10.09
C SER A 273 -15.23 -0.14 -10.95
N GLU A 274 -14.71 0.96 -10.38
CA GLU A 274 -14.45 2.17 -11.16
C GLU A 274 -13.37 1.93 -12.21
N LEU A 275 -12.23 1.31 -11.84
CA LEU A 275 -11.15 1.06 -12.78
C LEU A 275 -11.58 0.13 -13.92
N GLN A 276 -12.45 -0.84 -13.64
CA GLN A 276 -13.06 -1.70 -14.66
C GLN A 276 -13.99 -0.90 -15.59
N ALA A 277 -14.83 -0.03 -15.04
CA ALA A 277 -15.72 0.83 -15.83
C ALA A 277 -14.93 1.82 -16.71
N VAL A 278 -13.88 2.44 -16.16
CA VAL A 278 -12.94 3.26 -16.91
C VAL A 278 -12.32 2.44 -18.03
N GLY A 279 -11.76 1.27 -17.72
CA GLY A 279 -11.12 0.40 -18.71
C GLY A 279 -12.03 -0.05 -19.85
N ALA A 280 -13.31 -0.31 -19.57
CA ALA A 280 -14.31 -0.70 -20.56
C ALA A 280 -14.71 0.45 -21.50
N GLY A 281 -14.59 1.71 -21.05
CA GLY A 281 -14.93 2.90 -21.82
C GLY A 281 -13.79 3.44 -22.71
N LEU A 282 -12.60 2.83 -22.70
CA LEU A 282 -11.44 3.35 -23.42
C LEU A 282 -11.42 2.96 -24.90
N SER A 283 -11.06 3.93 -25.74
CA SER A 283 -10.69 3.71 -27.13
C SER A 283 -9.26 3.13 -27.26
N PRO A 284 -8.91 2.43 -28.35
CA PRO A 284 -7.62 1.72 -28.50
C PRO A 284 -6.34 2.54 -28.25
N LYS A 285 -6.38 3.85 -28.48
CA LYS A 285 -5.23 4.76 -28.31
C LYS A 285 -5.13 5.38 -26.92
N GLU A 286 -6.19 5.26 -26.12
CA GLU A 286 -6.28 5.88 -24.80
C GLU A 286 -5.56 5.03 -23.76
N LYS A 287 -5.06 5.69 -22.72
CA LYS A 287 -4.22 5.08 -21.71
C LYS A 287 -4.61 5.55 -20.31
N VAL A 288 -4.42 4.65 -19.35
CA VAL A 288 -4.53 4.89 -17.91
C VAL A 288 -3.12 4.86 -17.34
N TRP A 289 -2.72 5.96 -16.73
CA TRP A 289 -1.44 6.10 -16.07
C TRP A 289 -1.54 5.66 -14.60
N LEU A 290 -0.63 4.80 -14.17
CA LEU A 290 -0.52 4.35 -12.78
C LEU A 290 0.93 3.99 -12.44
N SER A 291 1.24 3.95 -11.15
CA SER A 291 2.56 3.53 -10.65
C SER A 291 2.79 2.03 -10.93
N ASP A 292 4.02 1.64 -11.23
CA ASP A 292 4.41 0.22 -11.30
C ASP A 292 4.46 -0.47 -9.93
N LYS A 293 4.47 0.34 -8.85
CA LYS A 293 4.33 -0.10 -7.46
C LYS A 293 2.89 -0.34 -7.04
N ALA A 294 1.91 0.11 -7.84
CA ALA A 294 0.50 -0.13 -7.53
C ALA A 294 0.22 -1.63 -7.39
N SER A 295 -0.75 -1.94 -6.53
CA SER A 295 -1.12 -3.33 -6.28
C SER A 295 -1.55 -4.06 -7.54
N TYR A 296 -1.25 -5.36 -7.60
CA TYR A 296 -1.62 -6.20 -8.72
C TYR A 296 -3.12 -6.13 -9.01
N ALA A 297 -3.97 -6.10 -7.98
CA ALA A 297 -5.43 -5.94 -8.11
C ALA A 297 -5.83 -4.72 -8.96
N LEU A 298 -5.26 -3.55 -8.66
CA LEU A 298 -5.58 -2.30 -9.36
C LEU A 298 -5.00 -2.30 -10.78
N THR A 299 -3.78 -2.81 -10.95
CA THR A 299 -3.19 -2.89 -12.29
C THR A 299 -3.97 -3.86 -13.19
N GLU A 300 -4.44 -4.99 -12.64
CA GLU A 300 -5.13 -6.02 -13.40
C GLU A 300 -6.57 -5.65 -13.75
N ALA A 301 -7.21 -4.79 -12.95
CA ALA A 301 -8.52 -4.22 -13.24
C ALA A 301 -8.56 -3.41 -14.55
N ILE A 302 -7.43 -2.87 -15.00
CA ILE A 302 -7.30 -2.15 -16.27
C ILE A 302 -6.78 -3.14 -17.32
N PRO A 303 -7.34 -3.25 -18.53
CA PRO A 303 -6.78 -4.13 -19.56
C PRO A 303 -5.33 -3.78 -19.91
N LYS A 304 -4.45 -4.79 -20.10
CA LYS A 304 -3.01 -4.61 -20.37
C LYS A 304 -2.72 -3.64 -21.51
N ALA A 305 -3.55 -3.63 -22.55
CA ALA A 305 -3.41 -2.74 -23.69
C ALA A 305 -3.55 -1.24 -23.33
N TYR A 306 -4.18 -0.91 -22.21
CA TYR A 306 -4.45 0.47 -21.78
C TYR A 306 -3.54 0.95 -20.64
N ARG A 307 -2.74 0.07 -20.04
CA ARG A 307 -1.86 0.42 -18.91
C ARG A 307 -0.65 1.23 -19.38
N TYR A 308 -0.42 2.38 -18.76
CA TYR A 308 0.83 3.13 -18.83
C TYR A 308 1.47 3.12 -17.43
N LEU A 309 2.45 2.23 -17.22
CA LEU A 309 3.13 2.07 -15.93
C LEU A 309 4.37 2.97 -15.85
N THR A 310 4.64 3.55 -14.68
CA THR A 310 5.82 4.37 -14.43
C THR A 310 6.45 4.04 -13.07
N PRO A 311 7.79 4.11 -12.93
CA PRO A 311 8.46 3.96 -11.63
C PRO A 311 8.21 5.15 -10.68
N TYR A 312 8.04 6.35 -11.25
CA TYR A 312 7.75 7.58 -10.51
C TYR A 312 6.58 8.30 -11.16
N THR A 313 5.57 8.63 -10.37
CA THR A 313 4.40 9.37 -10.82
C THR A 313 4.74 10.85 -11.03
N PRO A 314 3.96 11.61 -11.83
CA PRO A 314 4.13 13.06 -11.93
C PRO A 314 3.97 13.76 -10.57
N ILE A 315 3.16 13.22 -9.66
CA ILE A 315 3.01 13.74 -8.30
C ILE A 315 4.28 13.50 -7.49
N CYS A 316 4.85 12.29 -7.54
CA CYS A 316 6.11 11.93 -6.87
C CYS A 316 7.24 12.90 -7.24
N ILE A 317 7.38 13.18 -8.54
CA ILE A 317 8.38 14.11 -9.06
C ILE A 317 8.08 15.55 -8.63
N ALA A 318 6.83 16.00 -8.72
CA ALA A 318 6.45 17.36 -8.35
C ALA A 318 6.70 17.65 -6.85
N LYS A 319 6.26 16.76 -5.95
CA LYS A 319 6.44 16.92 -4.49
C LYS A 319 7.88 16.74 -4.01
N ALA A 320 8.76 16.20 -4.86
CA ALA A 320 10.18 16.09 -4.53
C ALA A 320 10.83 17.48 -4.43
N VAL A 321 10.43 18.43 -5.28
CA VAL A 321 10.95 19.80 -5.32
C VAL A 321 10.03 20.72 -4.51
N LYS A 322 10.50 21.16 -3.33
CA LYS A 322 9.68 21.96 -2.42
C LYS A 322 9.64 23.41 -2.90
N ASN A 323 8.46 24.03 -2.86
CA ASN A 323 8.34 25.46 -3.12
C ASN A 323 8.82 26.31 -1.91
N ALA A 324 8.77 27.63 -2.04
CA ALA A 324 9.24 28.54 -1.00
C ALA A 324 8.47 28.38 0.32
N SER A 325 7.14 28.26 0.27
CA SER A 325 6.29 28.06 1.45
C SER A 325 6.61 26.74 2.16
N GLU A 326 6.74 25.66 1.39
CA GLU A 326 7.08 24.33 1.93
C GLU A 326 8.49 24.32 2.55
N THR A 327 9.47 24.92 1.88
CA THR A 327 10.86 24.99 2.35
C THR A 327 10.98 25.82 3.63
N GLU A 328 10.29 26.95 3.69
CA GLU A 328 10.27 27.78 4.89
C GLU A 328 9.51 27.08 6.04
N GLY A 329 8.44 26.34 5.73
CA GLY A 329 7.79 25.43 6.67
C GLY A 329 8.75 24.40 7.26
N MET A 330 9.59 23.77 6.41
CA MET A 330 10.62 22.84 6.87
C MET A 330 11.64 23.52 7.78
N ARG A 331 12.11 24.74 7.46
CA ARG A 331 13.04 25.48 8.33
C ARG A 331 12.44 25.75 9.70
N ARG A 332 11.19 26.25 9.76
CA ARG A 332 10.49 26.48 11.03
C ARG A 332 10.33 25.21 11.84
N ALA A 333 10.04 24.08 11.20
CA ALA A 333 9.95 22.79 11.87
C ALA A 333 11.29 22.37 12.48
N HIS A 334 12.38 22.44 11.70
CA HIS A 334 13.73 22.07 12.17
C HIS A 334 14.23 22.98 13.31
N ILE A 335 13.89 24.27 13.31
CA ILE A 335 14.24 25.18 14.41
C ILE A 335 13.59 24.70 15.71
N LYS A 336 12.29 24.36 15.68
CA LYS A 336 11.58 23.86 16.87
C LYS A 336 12.14 22.52 17.34
N ASP A 337 12.43 21.62 16.40
CA ASP A 337 12.99 20.30 16.69
C ASP A 337 14.39 20.42 17.33
N ALA A 338 15.25 21.30 16.79
CA ALA A 338 16.57 21.57 17.34
C ALA A 338 16.52 22.12 18.77
N VAL A 339 15.56 23.03 19.07
CA VAL A 339 15.35 23.52 20.44
C VAL A 339 15.00 22.37 21.40
N ALA A 340 14.10 21.47 20.99
CA ALA A 340 13.74 20.31 21.80
C ALA A 340 14.93 19.37 22.03
N LEU A 341 15.78 19.14 21.02
CA LEU A 341 16.99 18.34 21.16
C LEU A 341 18.03 19.00 22.08
N CYS A 342 18.19 20.32 22.04
CA CYS A 342 19.08 21.03 22.96
C CYS A 342 18.64 20.87 24.42
N GLU A 343 17.34 21.00 24.70
CA GLU A 343 16.79 20.74 26.04
C GLU A 343 17.04 19.30 26.49
N LEU A 344 16.76 18.33 25.60
CA LEU A 344 17.00 16.91 25.86
C LEU A 344 18.47 16.61 26.15
N PHE A 345 19.39 17.14 25.34
CA PHE A 345 20.82 16.87 25.51
C PHE A 345 21.38 17.50 26.79
N ASN A 346 20.96 18.72 27.12
CA ASN A 346 21.31 19.35 28.39
C ASN A 346 20.76 18.57 29.60
N TRP A 347 19.57 17.97 29.48
CA TRP A 347 19.03 17.10 30.53
C TRP A 347 19.82 15.80 30.66
N LEU A 348 20.12 15.12 29.54
CA LEU A 348 20.91 13.89 29.53
C LEU A 348 22.29 14.08 30.14
N GLU A 349 23.00 15.14 29.78
CA GLU A 349 24.34 15.44 30.32
C GLU A 349 24.35 15.65 31.85
N LYS A 350 23.21 16.01 32.44
CA LYS A 350 23.08 16.23 33.89
C LYS A 350 22.65 14.97 34.65
N GLU A 351 21.83 14.12 34.05
CA GLU A 351 21.13 13.03 34.75
C GLU A 351 21.59 11.61 34.38
N VAL A 352 22.28 11.42 33.25
CA VAL A 352 22.76 10.11 32.75
C VAL A 352 24.27 10.12 32.65
#